data_AF-A0A9P6XIT9-F1
#
_entry.id   AF-A0A9P6XIT9-F1
#
_cell.length_a   1.000
_cell.length_b   1.000
_cell.length_c   1.000
_cell.angle_alpha   90.00
_cell.angle_beta   90.00
_cell.angle_gamma   90.00
#
_symmetry.space_group_name_H-M   'P 1'
#
loop_
_entity.id
_entity.type
_entity.pdbx_description
1 polymer ?
#
loop_
_entity_poly.entity_id
_entity_poly.type
_entity_poly.pdbx_seq_one_letter_code
_entity_poly.pdbx_strand_id
1 'polypeptide(L)'
;MQQFLQLVAKAADKEPRQCIPLDDKTNLLISIFLCLGLVVSYLPQHYRIIANKTSEGFSAWFLLLGVVSSTSSFLNIILLQWDAIVCCKSLSTGACLEGLMGIVQIGLQWAMFCLVFLLFLVYFPENKKREFHAPSSLHLDLPNKMPPPLSAEWKVSLLVAIVCIGHLAITFFISVLLLAIVGGPENWLTNYWAAFLGILSMVLASLQYLPQIWKTWKSKTVGALSIPMMMLQTPGTALFVYSLVVRPGTNWTAWITYMVTGILQGTLLTLCIIWHFRNKRLGLSDLDTAPPTERTHLLQ
;
A
#
# COMPACT_ATOMS: atom_id res chain seq x y z
N MET A 1 21.23 -27.73 -19.81
CA MET A 1 22.19 -26.67 -19.42
C MET A 1 22.76 -25.91 -20.62
N GLN A 2 23.31 -26.58 -21.64
CA GLN A 2 23.81 -25.91 -22.87
C GLN A 2 22.74 -25.16 -23.68
N GLN A 3 21.53 -25.71 -23.81
CA GLN A 3 20.40 -25.03 -24.46
C GLN A 3 19.96 -23.76 -23.71
N PHE A 4 20.00 -23.80 -22.38
CA PHE A 4 19.73 -22.64 -21.52
C PHE A 4 20.82 -21.58 -21.69
N LEU A 5 22.10 -21.97 -21.70
CA LEU A 5 23.23 -21.07 -21.95
C LEU A 5 23.18 -20.45 -23.35
N GLN A 6 22.76 -21.21 -24.38
CA GLN A 6 22.58 -20.68 -25.73
C GLN A 6 21.41 -19.70 -25.83
N LEU A 7 20.30 -19.93 -25.10
CA LEU A 7 19.20 -18.97 -24.99
C LEU A 7 19.65 -17.68 -24.29
N VAL A 8 20.47 -17.77 -23.25
CA VAL A 8 21.05 -16.61 -22.56
C VAL A 8 22.02 -15.84 -23.47
N ALA A 9 22.88 -16.54 -24.21
CA ALA A 9 23.81 -15.90 -25.15
C ALA A 9 23.08 -15.20 -26.31
N LYS A 10 21.98 -15.78 -26.81
CA LYS A 10 21.16 -15.18 -27.88
C LYS A 10 20.33 -13.99 -27.40
N ALA A 11 20.02 -13.90 -26.10
CA ALA A 11 19.39 -12.72 -25.49
C ALA A 11 20.38 -11.56 -25.27
N ALA A 12 21.69 -11.83 -25.24
CA ALA A 12 22.74 -10.83 -25.08
C ALA A 12 23.08 -10.08 -26.38
N ASP A 13 22.67 -10.62 -27.54
CA ASP A 13 22.87 -10.00 -28.85
C ASP A 13 21.75 -8.98 -29.11
N LYS A 14 21.81 -7.84 -28.42
CA LYS A 14 20.88 -6.71 -28.60
C LYS A 14 21.50 -5.66 -29.51
N GLU A 15 20.72 -5.15 -30.46
CA GLU A 15 21.03 -3.87 -31.10
C GLU A 15 21.34 -2.80 -30.05
N PRO A 16 22.27 -1.88 -30.31
CA PRO A 16 22.66 -0.85 -29.35
C PRO A 16 21.44 -0.01 -28.96
N ARG A 17 21.05 -0.14 -27.70
CA ARG A 17 19.91 0.60 -27.12
C ARG A 17 20.18 2.10 -27.16
N GLN A 18 19.41 2.84 -27.96
CA GLN A 18 19.50 4.29 -28.04
C GLN A 18 18.84 4.94 -26.81
N CYS A 19 19.64 5.59 -25.98
CA CYS A 19 19.17 6.28 -24.79
C CYS A 19 18.87 7.74 -25.12
N ILE A 20 17.60 8.06 -25.31
CA ILE A 20 17.13 9.42 -25.62
C ILE A 20 16.57 10.05 -24.34
N PRO A 21 17.02 11.25 -23.94
CA PRO A 21 16.46 11.94 -22.78
C PRO A 21 14.99 12.29 -23.01
N LEU A 22 14.17 12.13 -21.98
CA LEU A 22 12.81 12.67 -21.98
C LEU A 22 12.91 14.20 -21.85
N ASP A 23 12.10 14.93 -22.63
CA ASP A 23 11.95 16.40 -22.53
C ASP A 23 10.46 16.75 -22.45
N ASP A 24 9.81 16.32 -21.37
CA ASP A 24 8.42 16.66 -21.04
C ASP A 24 8.36 17.35 -19.67
N LYS A 25 8.65 18.65 -19.70
CA LYS A 25 8.61 19.53 -18.53
C LYS A 25 7.24 19.56 -17.85
N THR A 26 6.16 19.37 -18.60
CA THR A 26 4.80 19.38 -18.05
C THR A 26 4.57 18.14 -17.20
N ASN A 27 4.90 16.96 -17.73
CA ASN A 27 4.82 15.71 -16.99
C ASN A 27 5.73 15.72 -15.76
N LEU A 28 6.96 16.23 -15.89
CA LEU A 28 7.87 16.39 -14.77
C LEU A 28 7.28 17.23 -13.64
N LEU A 29 6.73 18.41 -13.96
CA LEU A 29 6.08 19.28 -12.97
C LEU A 29 4.87 18.61 -12.31
N ILE A 30 4.04 17.91 -13.09
CA ILE A 30 2.90 17.15 -12.57
C ILE A 30 3.38 16.06 -11.61
N SER A 31 4.38 15.26 -11.99
CA SER A 31 4.92 14.20 -11.14
C SER A 31 5.55 14.74 -9.85
N ILE A 32 6.27 15.87 -9.89
CA ILE A 32 6.82 16.52 -8.68
C ILE A 32 5.68 16.97 -7.76
N PHE A 33 4.68 17.66 -8.31
CA PHE A 33 3.50 18.10 -7.56
C PHE A 33 2.78 16.91 -6.90
N LEU A 34 2.58 15.83 -7.64
CA LEU A 34 1.95 14.61 -7.14
C LEU A 34 2.78 13.96 -6.02
N CYS A 35 4.11 13.91 -6.14
CA CYS A 35 4.98 13.37 -5.09
C CYS A 35 4.88 14.19 -3.80
N LEU A 36 4.90 15.52 -3.89
CA LEU A 36 4.73 16.40 -2.73
C LEU A 36 3.35 16.23 -2.09
N GLY A 37 2.28 16.26 -2.89
CA GLY A 37 0.91 16.05 -2.43
C GLY A 37 0.73 14.69 -1.74
N LEU A 38 1.36 13.65 -2.27
CA LEU A 38 1.36 12.31 -1.69
C LEU A 38 1.97 12.32 -0.29
N VAL A 39 3.18 12.86 -0.12
CA VAL A 39 3.82 12.92 1.22
C VAL A 39 2.93 13.68 2.19
N VAL A 40 2.46 14.87 1.78
CA VAL A 40 1.58 15.71 2.61
C VAL A 40 0.30 14.96 2.99
N SER A 41 -0.27 14.14 2.11
CA SER A 41 -1.48 13.38 2.41
C SER A 41 -1.31 12.32 3.50
N TYR A 42 -0.12 11.70 3.58
CA TYR A 42 0.18 10.63 4.53
C TYR A 42 0.59 11.15 5.90
N LEU A 43 1.22 12.33 5.96
CA LEU A 43 1.73 12.92 7.19
C LEU A 43 0.70 12.97 8.35
N PRO A 44 -0.56 13.41 8.16
CA PRO A 44 -1.54 13.43 9.25
C PRO A 44 -1.80 12.04 9.85
N GLN A 45 -1.81 11.00 9.02
CA GLN A 45 -2.04 9.63 9.47
C GLN A 45 -0.84 9.11 10.25
N HIS A 46 0.38 9.28 9.73
CA HIS A 46 1.60 8.89 10.43
C HIS A 46 1.72 9.63 11.76
N TYR A 47 1.50 10.94 11.76
CA TYR A 47 1.52 11.78 12.96
C TYR A 47 0.53 11.27 14.01
N ARG A 48 -0.72 10.97 13.62
CA ARG A 48 -1.74 10.47 14.57
C ARG A 48 -1.31 9.17 15.26
N ILE A 49 -0.71 8.23 14.54
CA ILE A 49 -0.24 6.96 15.12
C ILE A 49 0.91 7.22 16.11
N ILE A 50 1.88 8.05 15.71
CA ILE A 50 3.06 8.37 16.51
C ILE A 50 2.69 9.16 17.77
N ALA A 51 1.87 10.21 17.61
CA ALA A 51 1.46 11.10 18.70
C ALA A 51 0.59 10.38 19.73
N ASN A 52 -0.36 9.56 19.29
CA ASN A 52 -1.23 8.81 20.20
C ASN A 52 -0.58 7.52 20.73
N LYS A 53 0.55 7.10 20.16
CA LYS A 53 1.27 5.86 20.49
C LYS A 53 0.39 4.61 20.46
N THR A 54 -0.59 4.57 19.56
CA THR A 54 -1.51 3.45 19.42
C THR A 54 -1.92 3.26 17.97
N SER A 55 -2.05 2.01 17.55
CA SER A 55 -2.56 1.60 16.25
C SER A 55 -3.98 1.02 16.33
N GLU A 56 -4.75 1.39 17.35
CA GLU A 56 -6.16 0.97 17.46
C GLU A 56 -7.00 1.43 16.26
N GLY A 57 -7.91 0.56 15.83
CA GLY A 57 -8.80 0.80 14.69
C GLY A 57 -8.23 0.38 13.33
N PHE A 58 -6.95 -0.01 13.25
CA PHE A 58 -6.37 -0.59 12.05
C PHE A 58 -6.62 -2.11 11.97
N SER A 59 -6.90 -2.61 10.76
CA SER A 59 -7.06 -4.04 10.49
C SER A 59 -5.78 -4.61 9.89
N ALA A 60 -5.24 -5.67 10.51
CA ALA A 60 -4.05 -6.37 10.00
C ALA A 60 -4.28 -6.95 8.59
N TRP A 61 -5.48 -7.47 8.31
CA TRP A 61 -5.85 -7.97 6.98
C TRP A 61 -5.88 -6.87 5.91
N PHE A 62 -6.38 -5.68 6.27
CA PHE A 62 -6.37 -4.53 5.37
C PHE A 62 -4.93 -4.12 5.03
N LEU A 63 -4.03 -4.10 6.02
CA LEU A 63 -2.62 -3.79 5.82
C LEU A 63 -1.90 -4.87 5.01
N LEU A 64 -2.20 -6.15 5.22
CA LEU A 64 -1.68 -7.25 4.40
C LEU A 64 -1.97 -7.03 2.92
N LEU A 65 -3.25 -6.87 2.58
CA LEU A 65 -3.70 -6.70 1.19
C LEU A 65 -3.05 -5.46 0.56
N GLY A 66 -2.97 -4.36 1.30
CA GLY A 66 -2.34 -3.13 0.83
C GLY A 66 -0.83 -3.22 0.62
N VAL A 67 -0.09 -3.89 1.51
CA VAL A 67 1.38 -4.04 1.38
C VAL A 67 1.71 -4.97 0.22
N VAL A 68 1.03 -6.11 0.11
CA VAL A 68 1.24 -7.07 -0.99
C VAL A 68 0.86 -6.44 -2.33
N SER A 69 -0.27 -5.72 -2.38
CA SER A 69 -0.70 -4.98 -3.57
C SER A 69 0.31 -3.91 -3.98
N SER A 70 0.67 -2.99 -3.07
CA SER A 70 1.58 -1.88 -3.38
C SER A 70 2.98 -2.36 -3.76
N THR A 71 3.49 -3.42 -3.12
CA THR A 71 4.77 -4.06 -3.50
C THR A 71 4.71 -4.61 -4.91
N SER A 72 3.61 -5.28 -5.28
CA SER A 72 3.41 -5.80 -6.63
C SER A 72 3.35 -4.69 -7.68
N SER A 73 2.65 -3.58 -7.40
CA SER A 73 2.64 -2.40 -8.29
C SER A 73 4.02 -1.76 -8.42
N PHE A 74 4.79 -1.67 -7.34
CA PHE A 74 6.14 -1.09 -7.39
C PHE A 74 7.11 -1.93 -8.23
N LEU A 75 7.07 -3.26 -8.09
CA LEU A 75 7.87 -4.15 -8.92
C LEU A 75 7.40 -4.16 -10.38
N ASN A 76 6.09 -4.06 -10.63
CA ASN A 76 5.54 -3.92 -11.97
C ASN A 76 6.15 -2.70 -12.71
N ILE A 77 6.15 -1.51 -12.09
CA ILE A 77 6.71 -0.32 -12.75
C ILE A 77 8.23 -0.43 -12.94
N ILE A 78 8.98 -1.02 -12.01
CA ILE A 78 10.42 -1.27 -12.16
C ILE A 78 10.69 -2.16 -13.38
N LEU A 79 9.93 -3.25 -13.54
CA LEU A 79 10.07 -4.17 -14.66
C LEU A 79 9.75 -3.49 -16.00
N LEU A 80 8.69 -2.69 -16.04
CA LEU A 80 8.28 -1.96 -17.25
C LEU A 80 9.26 -0.83 -17.61
N GLN A 81 9.86 -0.18 -16.62
CA GLN A 81 10.79 0.93 -16.84
C GLN A 81 12.26 0.51 -16.77
N TRP A 82 12.55 -0.78 -16.99
CA TRP A 82 13.92 -1.28 -16.95
C TRP A 82 14.86 -0.55 -17.91
N ASP A 83 14.38 -0.22 -19.11
CA ASP A 83 15.21 0.46 -20.11
C ASP A 83 15.56 1.89 -19.68
N ALA A 84 14.65 2.59 -18.99
CA ALA A 84 14.93 3.89 -18.39
C ALA A 84 16.02 3.78 -17.29
N ILE A 85 15.96 2.73 -16.46
CA ILE A 85 16.98 2.46 -15.43
C ILE A 85 18.35 2.20 -16.05
N VAL A 86 18.42 1.38 -17.10
CA VAL A 86 19.69 1.06 -17.77
C VAL A 86 20.27 2.29 -18.48
N CYS A 87 19.41 3.11 -19.11
CA CYS A 87 19.82 4.31 -19.81
C CYS A 87 20.34 5.43 -18.91
N CYS A 88 20.04 5.42 -17.61
CA CYS A 88 20.58 6.39 -16.66
C CYS A 88 22.11 6.41 -16.59
N LYS A 89 22.82 5.34 -16.99
CA LYS A 89 24.29 5.34 -17.06
C LYS A 89 24.85 6.23 -18.16
N SER A 90 24.04 6.52 -19.18
CA SER A 90 24.44 7.26 -20.39
C SER A 90 23.83 8.66 -20.48
N LEU A 91 22.90 8.99 -19.58
CA LEU A 91 22.19 10.27 -19.55
C LEU A 91 22.73 11.19 -18.45
N SER A 92 22.48 12.49 -18.59
CA SER A 92 22.74 13.44 -17.50
C SER A 92 21.84 13.15 -16.29
N THR A 93 22.25 13.58 -15.10
CA THR A 93 21.49 13.34 -13.86
C THR A 93 20.06 13.87 -13.95
N GLY A 94 19.85 15.06 -14.51
CA GLY A 94 18.51 15.65 -14.68
C GLY A 94 17.62 14.82 -15.60
N ALA A 95 18.14 14.41 -16.77
CA ALA A 95 17.41 13.58 -17.71
C ALA A 95 17.09 12.18 -17.16
N CYS A 96 18.01 11.60 -16.38
CA CYS A 96 17.76 10.34 -15.68
C CYS A 96 16.64 10.49 -14.63
N LEU A 97 16.68 11.55 -13.81
CA LEU A 97 15.63 11.79 -12.81
C LEU A 97 14.25 11.94 -13.45
N GLU A 98 14.17 12.69 -14.54
CA GLU A 98 12.93 12.86 -15.32
C GLU A 98 12.39 11.51 -15.84
N GLY A 99 13.28 10.68 -16.40
CA GLY A 99 12.96 9.33 -16.85
C GLY A 99 12.44 8.42 -15.73
N LEU A 100 13.01 8.53 -14.53
CA LEU A 100 12.68 7.70 -13.37
C LEU A 100 11.50 8.20 -12.53
N MET A 101 10.90 9.35 -12.86
CA MET A 101 9.83 9.94 -12.05
C MET A 101 8.65 9.00 -11.79
N GLY A 102 8.29 8.11 -12.73
CA GLY A 102 7.23 7.13 -12.52
C GLY A 102 7.56 6.11 -11.42
N ILE A 103 8.81 5.62 -11.41
CA ILE A 103 9.33 4.73 -10.37
C ILE A 103 9.39 5.45 -9.02
N VAL A 104 9.87 6.71 -9.01
CA VAL A 104 9.92 7.53 -7.79
C VAL A 104 8.53 7.75 -7.22
N GLN A 105 7.57 8.12 -8.06
CA GLN A 105 6.20 8.43 -7.67
C GLN A 105 5.48 7.20 -7.07
N ILE A 106 5.58 6.03 -7.70
CA ILE A 106 5.02 4.79 -7.16
C ILE A 106 5.81 4.28 -5.95
N GLY A 107 7.14 4.38 -5.97
CA GLY A 107 8.01 3.98 -4.87
C GLY A 107 7.73 4.79 -3.60
N LEU A 108 7.43 6.08 -3.74
CA LEU A 108 7.04 6.94 -2.63
C LEU A 108 5.69 6.52 -2.04
N GLN A 109 4.69 6.19 -2.88
CA GLN A 109 3.41 5.63 -2.44
C GLN A 109 3.62 4.34 -1.64
N TRP A 110 4.43 3.43 -2.17
CA TRP A 110 4.77 2.17 -1.52
C TRP A 110 5.46 2.39 -0.18
N ALA A 111 6.48 3.26 -0.14
CA ALA A 111 7.22 3.57 1.08
C ALA A 111 6.32 4.18 2.17
N MET A 112 5.46 5.14 1.80
CA MET A 112 4.54 5.78 2.75
C MET A 112 3.53 4.78 3.32
N PHE A 113 3.01 3.86 2.50
CA PHE A 113 2.11 2.81 2.98
C PHE A 113 2.84 1.76 3.84
N CYS A 114 4.04 1.34 3.46
CA CYS A 114 4.89 0.47 4.28
C CYS A 114 5.21 1.11 5.64
N LEU A 115 5.42 2.43 5.69
CA LEU A 115 5.59 3.15 6.95
C LEU A 115 4.34 3.07 7.83
N VAL A 116 3.12 3.15 7.27
CA VAL A 116 1.88 2.91 8.04
C VAL A 116 1.89 1.51 8.66
N PHE A 117 2.28 0.49 7.89
CA PHE A 117 2.36 -0.89 8.38
C PHE A 117 3.41 -1.07 9.49
N LEU A 118 4.59 -0.46 9.34
CA LEU A 118 5.63 -0.50 10.36
C LEU A 118 5.16 0.21 11.65
N LEU A 119 4.56 1.38 11.53
CA LEU A 119 3.99 2.10 12.67
C LEU A 119 2.87 1.31 13.35
N PHE A 120 2.06 0.58 12.58
CA PHE A 120 1.04 -0.33 13.12
C PHE A 120 1.66 -1.43 13.99
N LEU A 121 2.75 -2.06 13.56
CA LEU A 121 3.41 -3.10 14.35
C LEU A 121 4.11 -2.54 15.59
N VAL A 122 4.78 -1.38 15.45
CA VAL A 122 5.52 -0.73 16.54
C VAL A 122 4.58 -0.22 17.63
N TYR A 123 3.47 0.42 17.25
CA TYR A 123 2.49 0.99 18.15
C TYR A 123 1.27 0.09 18.39
N PHE A 124 1.42 -1.23 18.19
CA PHE A 124 0.38 -2.18 18.52
C PHE A 124 0.09 -2.15 20.04
N PRO A 125 -1.17 -2.00 20.48
CA PRO A 125 -1.50 -1.80 21.89
C PRO A 125 -0.99 -2.93 22.79
N GLU A 126 -0.16 -2.59 23.78
CA GLU A 126 0.49 -3.58 24.64
C GLU A 126 -0.52 -4.43 25.42
N ASN A 127 -1.61 -3.82 25.88
CA ASN A 127 -2.71 -4.48 26.57
C ASN A 127 -3.47 -5.49 25.69
N LYS A 128 -3.34 -5.42 24.36
CA LYS A 128 -3.96 -6.36 23.41
C LYS A 128 -2.98 -7.42 22.91
N LYS A 129 -1.70 -7.38 23.28
CA LYS A 129 -0.71 -8.38 22.82
C LYS A 129 -0.88 -9.73 23.50
N ARG A 130 -1.44 -9.75 24.71
CA ARG A 130 -1.60 -10.97 25.53
C ARG A 130 -3.03 -11.10 26.00
N GLU A 131 -3.49 -12.34 26.13
CA GLU A 131 -4.81 -12.62 26.70
C GLU A 131 -4.79 -12.39 28.21
N PHE A 132 -5.90 -11.84 28.74
CA PHE A 132 -6.08 -11.72 30.19
C PHE A 132 -6.54 -13.07 30.74
N HIS A 133 -5.75 -13.69 31.62
CA HIS A 133 -6.23 -14.86 32.36
C HIS A 133 -7.32 -14.42 33.33
N ALA A 134 -8.54 -14.91 33.15
CA ALA A 134 -9.49 -14.97 34.25
C ALA A 134 -8.87 -15.87 35.33
N PRO A 135 -8.87 -15.48 36.62
CA PRO A 135 -8.33 -16.35 37.66
C PRO A 135 -9.09 -17.67 37.65
N SER A 136 -8.39 -18.77 37.33
CA SER A 136 -8.97 -20.10 37.46
C SER A 136 -9.41 -20.28 38.91
N SER A 137 -10.66 -20.66 39.07
CA SER A 137 -11.36 -20.88 40.33
C SER A 137 -10.50 -21.60 41.38
N LEU A 138 -10.44 -20.99 42.56
CA LEU A 138 -10.20 -21.56 43.88
C LEU A 138 -8.91 -22.41 44.09
N HIS A 139 -7.95 -21.78 44.77
CA HIS A 139 -6.85 -22.34 45.57
C HIS A 139 -5.84 -23.26 44.87
N LEU A 140 -4.77 -22.67 44.34
CA LEU A 140 -3.38 -22.94 44.77
C LEU A 140 -2.49 -21.86 44.14
N ASP A 141 -2.04 -20.89 44.95
CA ASP A 141 -1.07 -19.87 44.55
C ASP A 141 0.32 -20.51 44.34
N LEU A 142 0.46 -21.26 43.26
CA LEU A 142 1.77 -21.52 42.70
C LEU A 142 2.18 -20.25 41.94
N PRO A 143 3.37 -19.66 42.19
CA PRO A 143 3.86 -18.54 41.39
C PRO A 143 4.06 -19.05 39.98
N ASN A 144 3.03 -18.91 39.14
CA ASN A 144 3.07 -19.36 37.77
C ASN A 144 4.00 -18.40 37.03
N LYS A 145 5.28 -18.76 36.94
CA LYS A 145 6.33 -18.01 36.23
C LYS A 145 6.09 -17.95 34.72
N MET A 146 5.05 -18.59 34.21
CA MET A 146 4.74 -18.58 32.78
C MET A 146 4.01 -17.29 32.39
N PRO A 147 4.56 -16.48 31.48
CA PRO A 147 3.86 -15.32 30.95
C PRO A 147 2.58 -15.74 30.22
N PRO A 148 1.51 -14.93 30.27
CA PRO A 148 0.26 -15.22 29.56
C PRO A 148 0.48 -15.40 28.05
N PRO A 149 -0.32 -16.27 27.39
CA PRO A 149 -0.18 -16.53 25.98
C PRO A 149 -0.48 -15.27 25.14
N LEU A 150 0.14 -15.21 23.95
CA LEU A 150 -0.10 -14.13 22.98
C LEU A 150 -1.54 -14.19 22.46
N SER A 151 -2.15 -13.02 22.29
CA SER A 151 -3.50 -12.89 21.74
C SER A 151 -3.57 -13.36 20.28
N ALA A 152 -4.74 -13.83 19.86
CA ALA A 152 -4.98 -14.19 18.47
C ALA A 152 -4.73 -13.01 17.51
N GLU A 153 -5.13 -11.79 17.88
CA GLU A 153 -4.94 -10.59 17.06
C GLU A 153 -3.46 -10.28 16.82
N TRP A 154 -2.64 -10.40 17.87
CA TRP A 154 -1.20 -10.18 17.75
C TRP A 154 -0.52 -11.28 16.93
N LYS A 155 -0.91 -12.55 17.12
CA LYS A 155 -0.43 -13.67 16.29
C LYS A 155 -0.74 -13.46 14.81
N VAL A 156 -1.95 -13.01 14.47
CA VAL A 156 -2.33 -12.67 13.09
C VAL A 156 -1.48 -11.53 12.55
N SER A 157 -1.23 -10.50 13.36
CA SER A 157 -0.41 -9.34 12.95
C SER A 157 1.04 -9.75 12.65
N LEU A 158 1.63 -10.65 13.44
CA LEU A 158 2.95 -11.22 13.18
C LEU A 158 2.97 -12.10 11.93
N LEU A 159 1.96 -12.94 11.74
CA LEU A 159 1.83 -13.76 10.53
C LEU A 159 1.73 -12.88 9.28
N VAL A 160 0.93 -11.81 9.33
CA VAL A 160 0.82 -10.81 8.25
C VAL A 160 2.19 -10.21 7.94
N ALA A 161 2.98 -9.84 8.94
CA ALA A 161 4.33 -9.30 8.73
C ALA A 161 5.25 -10.30 8.02
N ILE A 162 5.24 -11.57 8.44
CA ILE A 162 6.03 -12.63 7.81
C ILE A 162 5.60 -12.83 6.35
N VAL A 163 4.29 -12.86 6.07
CA VAL A 163 3.76 -13.01 4.71
C VAL A 163 4.16 -11.82 3.83
N CYS A 164 4.07 -10.59 4.34
CA CYS A 164 4.49 -9.39 3.60
C CYS A 164 5.99 -9.42 3.25
N ILE A 165 6.85 -9.79 4.22
CA ILE A 165 8.30 -9.90 4.01
C ILE A 165 8.62 -11.02 3.01
N GLY A 166 8.00 -12.19 3.18
CA GLY A 166 8.16 -13.32 2.27
C GLY A 166 7.73 -12.99 0.84
N HIS A 167 6.57 -12.34 0.68
CA HIS A 167 6.10 -11.86 -0.62
C HIS A 167 7.08 -10.89 -1.26
N LEU A 168 7.55 -9.88 -0.52
CA LEU A 168 8.55 -8.92 -1.01
C LEU A 168 9.82 -9.64 -1.46
N ALA A 169 10.38 -10.52 -0.63
CA ALA A 169 11.61 -11.24 -0.93
C ALA A 169 11.48 -12.12 -2.19
N ILE A 170 10.41 -12.91 -2.29
CA ILE A 170 10.17 -13.81 -3.43
C ILE A 170 9.96 -13.01 -4.71
N THR A 171 9.06 -12.02 -4.69
CA THR A 171 8.74 -11.24 -5.90
C THR A 171 9.92 -10.38 -6.34
N PHE A 172 10.67 -9.80 -5.42
CA PHE A 172 11.90 -9.07 -5.72
C PHE A 172 12.95 -10.00 -6.34
N PHE A 173 13.20 -11.17 -5.74
CA PHE A 173 14.16 -12.14 -6.25
C PHE A 173 13.83 -12.59 -7.67
N ILE A 174 12.57 -12.97 -7.94
CA ILE A 174 12.11 -13.35 -9.28
C ILE A 174 12.30 -12.20 -10.26
N SER A 175 11.93 -10.98 -9.87
CA SER A 175 12.04 -9.79 -10.73
C SER A 175 13.50 -9.50 -11.09
N VAL A 176 14.40 -9.53 -10.12
CA VAL A 176 15.85 -9.33 -10.35
C VAL A 176 16.41 -10.43 -11.24
N LEU A 177 16.04 -11.70 -10.99
CA LEU A 177 16.49 -12.83 -11.80
C LEU A 177 16.07 -12.69 -13.27
N LEU A 178 14.82 -12.30 -13.53
CA LEU A 178 14.32 -12.04 -14.87
C LEU A 178 15.08 -10.88 -15.53
N LEU A 179 15.24 -9.75 -14.83
CA LEU A 179 15.95 -8.60 -15.37
C LEU A 179 17.43 -8.89 -15.68
N ALA A 180 18.08 -9.72 -14.85
CA ALA A 180 19.49 -10.07 -15.02
C ALA A 180 19.74 -11.09 -16.13
N ILE A 181 18.87 -12.09 -16.28
CA ILE A 181 19.06 -13.21 -17.22
C ILE A 181 18.34 -12.99 -18.55
N VAL A 182 17.12 -12.46 -18.49
CA VAL A 182 16.20 -12.34 -19.62
C VAL A 182 16.19 -10.91 -20.18
N GLY A 183 16.32 -9.93 -19.29
CA GLY A 183 16.29 -8.51 -19.62
C GLY A 183 14.92 -7.86 -19.42
N GLY A 184 14.74 -6.68 -20.02
CA GLY A 184 13.57 -5.81 -19.84
C GLY A 184 12.26 -6.34 -20.44
N PRO A 185 11.21 -5.51 -20.46
CA PRO A 185 9.84 -5.89 -20.81
C PRO A 185 9.62 -6.15 -22.30
N GLU A 186 10.64 -5.91 -23.14
CA GLU A 186 10.68 -6.37 -24.54
C GLU A 186 10.60 -7.89 -24.64
N ASN A 187 11.13 -8.61 -23.65
CA ASN A 187 10.99 -10.05 -23.57
C ASN A 187 9.63 -10.41 -22.97
N TRP A 188 8.93 -11.34 -23.64
CA TRP A 188 7.59 -11.76 -23.24
C TRP A 188 7.53 -12.32 -21.81
N LEU A 189 8.58 -12.98 -21.31
CA LEU A 189 8.58 -13.58 -19.96
C LEU A 189 8.60 -12.49 -18.88
N THR A 190 9.48 -11.49 -19.03
CA THR A 190 9.54 -10.32 -18.15
C THR A 190 8.24 -9.51 -18.22
N ASN A 191 7.70 -9.34 -19.43
CA ASN A 191 6.43 -8.64 -19.65
C ASN A 191 5.25 -9.36 -18.97
N TYR A 192 5.16 -10.68 -19.11
CA TYR A 192 4.11 -11.49 -18.49
C TYR A 192 4.19 -11.45 -16.96
N TRP A 193 5.40 -11.55 -16.40
CA TRP A 193 5.62 -11.40 -14.96
C TRP A 193 5.21 -10.01 -14.46
N ALA A 194 5.57 -8.95 -15.19
CA ALA A 194 5.12 -7.59 -14.87
C ALA A 194 3.59 -7.50 -14.91
N ALA A 195 2.94 -8.01 -15.95
CA ALA A 195 1.49 -8.00 -16.09
C ALA A 195 0.78 -8.74 -14.95
N PHE A 196 1.30 -9.91 -14.56
CA PHE A 196 0.83 -10.66 -13.41
C PHE A 196 0.87 -9.82 -12.12
N LEU A 197 2.00 -9.17 -11.83
CA LEU A 197 2.14 -8.31 -10.66
C LEU A 197 1.17 -7.12 -10.67
N GLY A 198 0.95 -6.49 -11.84
CA GLY A 198 0.00 -5.39 -11.99
C GLY A 198 -1.45 -5.84 -11.73
N ILE A 199 -1.87 -6.97 -12.30
CA ILE A 199 -3.21 -7.53 -12.10
C ILE A 199 -3.40 -7.99 -10.65
N LEU A 200 -2.43 -8.70 -10.08
CA LEU A 200 -2.43 -9.12 -8.68
C LEU A 200 -2.61 -7.90 -7.76
N SER A 201 -1.87 -6.84 -8.04
CA SER A 201 -1.97 -5.59 -7.29
C SER A 201 -3.39 -5.01 -7.32
N MET A 202 -3.99 -4.89 -8.51
CA MET A 202 -5.36 -4.38 -8.69
C MET A 202 -6.41 -5.23 -7.98
N VAL A 203 -6.31 -6.56 -8.07
CA VAL A 203 -7.24 -7.48 -7.40
C VAL A 203 -7.14 -7.36 -5.88
N LEU A 204 -5.92 -7.41 -5.32
CA LEU A 204 -5.70 -7.31 -3.88
C LEU A 204 -6.13 -5.95 -3.34
N ALA A 205 -5.85 -4.86 -4.07
CA ALA A 205 -6.31 -3.53 -3.67
C ALA A 205 -7.85 -3.45 -3.71
N SER A 206 -8.50 -4.07 -4.70
CA SER A 206 -9.97 -4.12 -4.74
C SER A 206 -10.53 -4.84 -3.53
N LEU A 207 -9.97 -6.00 -3.18
CA LEU A 207 -10.33 -6.76 -1.97
C LEU A 207 -10.02 -6.00 -0.67
N GLN A 208 -9.07 -5.07 -0.68
CA GLN A 208 -8.77 -4.21 0.44
C GLN A 208 -9.88 -3.14 0.66
N TYR A 209 -10.35 -2.50 -0.42
CA TYR A 209 -11.33 -1.42 -0.34
C TYR A 209 -12.79 -1.89 -0.19
N LEU A 210 -13.18 -2.98 -0.86
CA LEU A 210 -14.58 -3.43 -0.92
C LEU A 210 -15.18 -3.78 0.47
N PRO A 211 -14.51 -4.53 1.35
CA PRO A 211 -15.04 -4.81 2.68
C PRO A 211 -15.23 -3.55 3.52
N GLN A 212 -14.37 -2.55 3.34
CA GLN A 212 -14.48 -1.28 4.05
C GLN A 212 -15.66 -0.45 3.54
N ILE A 213 -15.87 -0.40 2.22
CA ILE A 213 -17.06 0.24 1.62
C ILE A 213 -18.33 -0.42 2.16
N TRP A 214 -18.38 -1.75 2.14
CA TRP A 214 -19.52 -2.50 2.66
C TRP A 214 -19.75 -2.26 4.16
N LYS A 215 -18.69 -2.30 4.98
CA LYS A 215 -18.77 -2.00 6.41
C LYS A 215 -19.30 -0.58 6.64
N THR A 216 -18.78 0.41 5.93
CA THR A 216 -19.19 1.82 6.05
C THR A 216 -20.65 2.00 5.63
N TRP A 217 -21.09 1.32 4.56
CA TRP A 217 -22.49 1.30 4.14
C TRP A 217 -23.42 0.71 5.20
N LYS A 218 -23.03 -0.42 5.81
CA LYS A 218 -23.85 -1.14 6.79
C LYS A 218 -23.88 -0.47 8.17
N SER A 219 -22.72 -0.07 8.68
CA SER A 219 -22.57 0.58 10.00
C SER A 219 -23.09 2.01 10.01
N LYS A 220 -23.03 2.70 8.87
CA LYS A 220 -23.37 4.12 8.74
C LYS A 220 -22.53 5.03 9.66
N THR A 221 -21.35 4.55 10.05
CA THR A 221 -20.30 5.27 10.80
C THR A 221 -19.06 5.39 9.92
N VAL A 222 -18.22 6.39 10.17
CA VAL A 222 -17.00 6.64 9.38
C VAL A 222 -15.83 5.81 9.90
N GLY A 223 -15.81 5.53 11.22
CA GLY A 223 -14.75 4.77 11.87
C GLY A 223 -13.44 5.56 11.99
N ALA A 224 -12.31 4.85 12.10
CA ALA A 224 -10.99 5.46 12.31
C ALA A 224 -10.32 6.04 11.04
N LEU A 225 -11.02 6.01 9.89
CA LEU A 225 -10.50 6.45 8.59
C LEU A 225 -10.23 7.96 8.55
N SER A 226 -9.15 8.35 7.87
CA SER A 226 -8.77 9.75 7.68
C SER A 226 -9.48 10.34 6.47
N ILE A 227 -10.64 10.98 6.69
CA ILE A 227 -11.33 11.77 5.66
C ILE A 227 -10.38 12.80 5.00
N PRO A 228 -9.55 13.57 5.75
CA PRO A 228 -8.67 14.57 5.13
C PRO A 228 -7.66 13.98 4.15
N MET A 229 -7.06 12.83 4.50
CA MET A 229 -6.14 12.11 3.60
C MET A 229 -6.85 11.70 2.32
N MET A 230 -8.05 11.13 2.44
CA MET A 230 -8.83 10.70 1.28
C MET A 230 -9.28 11.88 0.40
N MET A 231 -9.65 13.02 1.00
CA MET A 231 -10.00 14.23 0.25
C MET A 231 -8.84 14.77 -0.59
N LEU A 232 -7.61 14.71 -0.08
CA LEU A 232 -6.44 15.17 -0.82
C LEU A 232 -6.03 14.15 -1.90
N GLN A 233 -6.12 12.86 -1.60
CA GLN A 233 -5.69 11.80 -2.51
C GLN A 233 -6.65 11.55 -3.67
N THR A 234 -7.97 11.48 -3.44
CA THR A 234 -8.95 11.15 -4.49
C THR A 234 -8.80 11.99 -5.78
N PRO A 235 -8.73 13.34 -5.73
CA PRO A 235 -8.49 14.13 -6.94
C PRO A 235 -7.06 13.95 -7.48
N GLY A 236 -6.07 13.80 -6.59
CA GLY A 236 -4.69 13.51 -6.96
C GLY A 236 -4.53 12.19 -7.73
N THR A 237 -5.32 11.16 -7.41
CA THR A 237 -5.27 9.86 -8.08
C THR A 237 -5.65 9.94 -9.55
N ALA A 238 -6.55 10.84 -9.94
CA ALA A 238 -6.88 11.05 -11.36
C ALA A 238 -5.65 11.59 -12.15
N LEU A 239 -4.98 12.60 -11.58
CA LEU A 239 -3.73 13.13 -12.15
C LEU A 239 -2.59 12.10 -12.11
N PHE A 240 -2.55 11.26 -11.06
CA PHE A 240 -1.59 10.18 -10.92
C PHE A 240 -1.75 9.16 -12.04
N VAL A 241 -2.97 8.69 -12.30
CA VAL A 241 -3.26 7.77 -13.41
C VAL A 241 -2.90 8.41 -14.74
N TYR A 242 -3.28 9.67 -14.98
CA TYR A 242 -2.89 10.40 -16.19
C TYR A 242 -1.37 10.43 -16.38
N SER A 243 -0.61 10.80 -15.34
CA SER A 243 0.85 10.87 -15.39
C SER A 243 1.53 9.55 -15.75
N LEU A 244 0.91 8.42 -15.40
CA LEU A 244 1.37 7.08 -15.77
C LEU A 244 0.95 6.71 -17.19
N VAL A 245 -0.29 7.01 -17.60
CA VAL A 245 -0.80 6.70 -18.95
C VAL A 245 0.06 7.37 -20.03
N VAL A 246 0.45 8.63 -19.83
CA VAL A 246 1.28 9.36 -20.80
C VAL A 246 2.77 9.04 -20.70
N ARG A 247 3.19 8.21 -19.75
CA ARG A 247 4.61 7.89 -19.51
C ARG A 247 5.11 6.83 -20.50
N PRO A 248 6.18 7.10 -21.27
CA PRO A 248 6.76 6.12 -22.17
C PRO A 248 7.27 4.86 -21.45
N GLY A 249 7.20 3.73 -22.13
CA GLY A 249 7.64 2.43 -21.59
C GLY A 249 6.70 1.82 -20.55
N THR A 250 5.56 2.46 -20.26
CA THR A 250 4.52 1.87 -19.40
C THR A 250 3.40 1.24 -20.25
N ASN A 251 2.57 0.41 -19.63
CA ASN A 251 1.37 -0.14 -20.24
C ASN A 251 0.21 -0.10 -19.23
N TRP A 252 -0.95 -0.63 -19.62
CA TRP A 252 -2.15 -0.57 -18.79
C TRP A 252 -2.01 -1.23 -17.41
N THR A 253 -1.12 -2.21 -17.28
CA THR A 253 -0.89 -2.91 -16.00
C THR A 253 -0.20 -2.02 -14.96
N ALA A 254 0.49 -0.95 -15.39
CA ALA A 254 1.13 0.03 -14.51
C ALA A 254 0.15 0.99 -13.83
N TRP A 255 -0.96 1.31 -14.50
CA TRP A 255 -1.91 2.33 -14.01
C TRP A 255 -3.27 1.78 -13.59
N ILE A 256 -3.63 0.55 -13.98
CA ILE A 256 -4.96 -0.02 -13.71
C ILE A 256 -5.29 -0.10 -12.21
N THR A 257 -4.31 -0.49 -11.37
CA THR A 257 -4.47 -0.54 -9.92
C THR A 257 -4.88 0.83 -9.36
N TYR A 258 -4.21 1.90 -9.80
CA TYR A 258 -4.47 3.26 -9.32
C TYR A 258 -5.80 3.80 -9.83
N MET A 259 -6.20 3.45 -11.05
CA MET A 259 -7.52 3.81 -11.57
C MET A 259 -8.64 3.14 -10.76
N VAL A 260 -8.56 1.82 -10.56
CA VAL A 260 -9.58 1.07 -9.83
C VAL A 260 -9.64 1.53 -8.37
N THR A 261 -8.49 1.66 -7.71
CA THR A 261 -8.44 2.12 -6.32
C THR A 261 -8.91 3.57 -6.18
N GLY A 262 -8.64 4.44 -7.14
CA GLY A 262 -9.18 5.81 -7.16
C GLY A 262 -10.71 5.85 -7.20
N ILE A 263 -11.34 4.99 -8.00
CA ILE A 263 -12.81 4.86 -8.07
C ILE A 263 -13.36 4.34 -6.74
N LEU A 264 -12.76 3.29 -6.19
CA LEU A 264 -13.18 2.70 -4.91
C LEU A 264 -12.99 3.68 -3.74
N GLN A 265 -11.87 4.38 -3.70
CA GLN A 265 -11.57 5.41 -2.69
C GLN A 265 -12.51 6.62 -2.82
N GLY A 266 -12.82 7.07 -4.03
CA GLY A 266 -13.82 8.11 -4.28
C GLY A 266 -15.22 7.69 -3.82
N THR A 267 -15.59 6.43 -4.03
CA THR A 267 -16.85 5.85 -3.55
C THR A 267 -16.90 5.85 -2.02
N LEU A 268 -15.84 5.35 -1.37
CA LEU A 268 -15.74 5.36 0.09
C LEU A 268 -15.79 6.77 0.66
N LEU A 269 -15.08 7.73 0.06
CA LEU A 269 -15.08 9.14 0.47
C LEU A 269 -16.48 9.72 0.43
N THR A 270 -17.22 9.44 -0.65
CA THR A 270 -18.60 9.91 -0.82
C THR A 270 -19.49 9.37 0.31
N LEU A 271 -19.39 8.07 0.64
CA LEU A 271 -20.11 7.49 1.77
C LEU A 271 -19.73 8.13 3.10
N CYS A 272 -18.43 8.31 3.36
CA CYS A 272 -17.95 8.93 4.59
C CYS A 272 -18.48 10.35 4.76
N ILE A 273 -18.49 11.15 3.70
CA ILE A 273 -19.03 12.53 3.71
C ILE A 273 -20.53 12.51 4.02
N ILE A 274 -21.31 11.66 3.33
CA ILE A 274 -22.76 11.55 3.54
C ILE A 274 -23.07 11.19 5.00
N TRP A 275 -22.38 10.20 5.56
CA TRP A 275 -22.62 9.77 6.93
C TRP A 275 -22.12 10.76 7.98
N HIS A 276 -20.98 11.40 7.76
CA HIS A 276 -20.49 12.46 8.64
C HIS A 276 -21.51 13.59 8.78
N PHE A 277 -22.04 14.10 7.66
CA PHE A 277 -23.05 15.15 7.72
C PHE A 277 -24.37 14.69 8.35
N ARG A 278 -24.80 13.45 8.08
CA ARG A 278 -26.01 12.90 8.70
C ARG A 278 -25.84 12.73 10.22
N ASN A 279 -24.74 12.14 10.67
CA ASN A 279 -24.47 11.89 12.09
C ASN A 279 -24.34 13.21 12.85
N LYS A 280 -23.67 14.20 12.26
CA LYS A 280 -23.61 15.56 12.81
C LYS A 280 -25.00 16.20 12.97
N ARG A 281 -25.91 16.00 12.01
CA ARG A 281 -27.31 16.47 12.11
C ARG A 281 -28.10 15.74 13.20
N LEU A 282 -27.78 14.48 13.48
CA LEU A 282 -28.45 13.63 14.46
C LEU A 282 -27.79 13.63 15.85
N GLY A 283 -26.67 14.34 16.03
CA GLY A 283 -25.89 14.33 17.27
C GLY A 283 -25.22 12.98 17.59
N LEU A 284 -24.98 12.13 16.58
CA LEU A 284 -24.35 10.82 16.73
C LEU A 284 -22.82 10.91 16.56
N SER A 285 -22.07 10.08 17.28
CA SER A 285 -20.61 9.93 17.12
C SER A 285 -20.26 9.23 15.80
N ASP A 286 -19.17 9.66 15.15
CA ASP A 286 -18.68 9.05 13.90
C ASP A 286 -17.84 7.78 14.11
N LEU A 287 -17.43 7.52 15.36
CA LEU A 287 -16.74 6.32 15.76
C LEU A 287 -17.75 5.25 16.18
N ASP A 288 -17.43 3.99 15.92
CA ASP A 288 -18.07 2.84 16.56
C ASP A 288 -17.71 2.85 18.06
N THR A 289 -18.17 3.84 18.82
CA THR A 289 -18.20 3.72 20.27
C THR A 289 -19.22 2.66 20.58
N ALA A 290 -18.83 1.66 21.39
CA ALA A 290 -19.77 0.76 22.05
C ALA A 290 -21.00 1.54 22.55
N PRO A 291 -22.21 0.95 22.55
CA PRO A 291 -23.42 1.65 22.96
C PRO A 291 -23.12 2.43 24.23
N PRO A 292 -23.58 3.68 24.35
CA PRO A 292 -23.28 4.49 25.52
C PRO A 292 -23.60 3.63 26.72
N THR A 293 -22.59 3.32 27.54
CA THR A 293 -22.81 2.76 28.86
C THR A 293 -23.85 3.68 29.43
N GLU A 294 -25.03 3.11 29.64
CA GLU A 294 -26.18 3.74 30.23
C GLU A 294 -25.63 4.58 31.37
N ARG A 295 -25.55 5.90 31.17
CA ARG A 295 -25.28 6.83 32.25
C ARG A 295 -26.55 6.70 33.06
N THR A 296 -26.55 5.72 33.95
CA THR A 296 -27.60 5.49 34.91
C THR A 296 -27.63 6.78 35.68
N HIS A 297 -28.61 7.62 35.37
CA HIS A 297 -29.17 8.57 36.31
C HIS A 297 -29.76 7.71 37.44
N LEU A 298 -28.89 7.18 38.29
CA LEU A 298 -29.25 6.73 39.62
C LEU A 298 -28.90 7.88 40.55
N LEU A 299 -29.95 8.65 40.83
CA LEU A 299 -30.26 9.25 42.13
C LEU A 299 -29.23 10.26 42.68
N GLN A 300 -29.49 11.55 42.46
CA GLN A 300 -30.00 12.47 43.48
C GLN A 300 -30.33 13.84 42.86
#